data_AF-A0A1Y6CZM5-F1
#
_entry.id   AF-A0A1Y6CZM5-F1
#
_cell.length_a   1.000
_cell.length_b   1.000
_cell.length_c   1.000
_cell.angle_alpha   90.00
_cell.angle_beta   90.00
_cell.angle_gamma   90.00
#
_symmetry.space_group_name_H-M   'P 1'
#
loop_
_entity.id
_entity.type
_entity.pdbx_description
1 polymer ?
#
loop_
_entity_poly.entity_id
_entity_poly.type
_entity_poly.pdbx_seq_one_letter_code
_entity_poly.pdbx_strand_id
1 'polypeptide(L)'
;MHQITPARFRRLALLALALAADGRAGENHVYEYQGQRYPYTVEQTGENHTFEFERNPGPESGRRRAAMHVFQSVYGDYSIKPGYVDAFMKEGAMCFVFDGDLYSYRACFLPNDFSAARHQFWGFVSRVPNVKWFLTRQIGPGLLGLGLLFWGVGRLGRRTG
;
A
#
# COMPACT_ATOMS: atom_id res chain seq x y z
N MET A 1 43.14 -34.45 -22.15
CA MET A 1 41.72 -34.87 -22.12
C MET A 1 41.33 -35.18 -20.68
N HIS A 2 40.66 -34.25 -19.98
CA HIS A 2 40.20 -34.46 -18.60
C HIS A 2 38.69 -34.68 -18.58
N GLN A 3 38.28 -35.89 -18.20
CA GLN A 3 36.90 -36.26 -17.96
C GLN A 3 36.43 -35.69 -16.62
N ILE A 4 35.41 -34.84 -16.67
CA ILE A 4 34.75 -34.27 -15.48
C ILE A 4 33.63 -35.24 -15.08
N THR A 5 33.73 -35.78 -13.87
CA THR A 5 32.80 -36.78 -13.32
C THR A 5 31.47 -36.15 -12.84
N PRO A 6 30.31 -36.80 -13.11
CA PRO A 6 28.97 -36.22 -12.91
C PRO A 6 28.46 -36.20 -11.45
N ALA A 7 29.26 -36.65 -10.47
CA ALA A 7 28.80 -36.86 -9.10
C ALA A 7 28.58 -35.58 -8.27
N ARG A 8 29.17 -34.44 -8.66
CA ARG A 8 29.06 -33.18 -7.91
C ARG A 8 27.77 -32.40 -8.17
N PHE A 9 27.05 -32.69 -9.25
CA PHE A 9 25.82 -31.96 -9.60
C PHE A 9 24.60 -32.33 -8.74
N ARG A 10 24.54 -33.55 -8.19
CA ARG A 10 23.38 -33.99 -7.39
C ARG A 10 23.27 -33.31 -6.02
N ARG A 11 24.38 -32.94 -5.39
CA ARG A 11 24.36 -32.28 -4.07
C ARG A 11 23.97 -30.80 -4.14
N LEU A 12 24.28 -30.12 -5.25
CA LEU A 12 23.86 -28.74 -5.47
C LEU A 12 22.36 -28.62 -5.79
N ALA A 13 21.79 -29.58 -6.53
CA ALA A 13 20.36 -29.59 -6.82
C ALA A 13 19.48 -29.76 -5.56
N LEU A 14 19.92 -30.55 -4.58
CA LEU A 14 19.19 -30.74 -3.32
C LEU A 14 19.24 -29.51 -2.40
N LEU A 15 20.32 -28.72 -2.44
CA LEU A 15 20.39 -27.45 -1.70
C LEU A 15 19.47 -26.38 -2.33
N ALA A 16 19.35 -26.36 -3.66
CA ALA A 16 18.47 -25.43 -4.37
C ALA A 16 16.98 -25.73 -4.15
N LEU A 17 16.59 -27.01 -3.98
CA LEU A 17 15.21 -27.38 -3.66
C LEU A 17 14.83 -27.10 -2.19
N ALA A 18 15.78 -27.06 -1.26
CA ALA A 18 15.50 -26.70 0.13
C ALA A 18 15.21 -25.19 0.31
N LEU A 19 15.76 -24.33 -0.57
CA LEU A 19 15.49 -22.89 -0.61
C LEU A 19 14.20 -22.52 -1.37
N ALA A 20 13.59 -23.46 -2.09
CA ALA A 20 12.33 -23.24 -2.80
C ALA A 20 11.08 -23.52 -1.95
N ALA A 21 11.27 -23.95 -0.70
CA ALA A 21 10.21 -24.16 0.28
C ALA A 21 10.01 -22.93 1.19
N ASP A 22 10.16 -21.72 0.66
CA ASP A 22 9.53 -20.55 1.28
C ASP A 22 8.03 -20.60 0.99
N GLY A 23 7.33 -21.48 1.73
CA GLY A 23 5.93 -21.24 2.02
C GLY A 23 5.87 -19.89 2.71
N ARG A 24 5.45 -18.86 1.96
CA ARG A 24 5.40 -17.46 2.39
C ARG A 24 4.76 -17.38 3.76
N ALA A 25 5.57 -17.16 4.80
CA ALA A 25 5.08 -16.99 6.15
C ALA A 25 4.29 -15.68 6.21
N GLY A 26 2.99 -15.77 6.47
CA GLY A 26 2.17 -14.60 6.77
C GLY A 26 2.75 -13.86 7.97
N GLU A 27 2.90 -12.54 7.85
CA GLU A 27 3.40 -11.72 8.95
C GLU A 27 2.26 -11.49 9.96
N ASN A 28 2.53 -11.80 11.23
CA ASN A 28 1.54 -11.65 12.30
C ASN A 28 1.64 -10.25 12.90
N HIS A 29 0.50 -9.56 12.95
CA HIS A 29 0.39 -8.23 13.50
C HIS A 29 -0.76 -8.14 14.50
N VAL A 30 -0.74 -7.08 15.33
CA VAL A 30 -1.80 -6.81 16.29
C VAL A 30 -2.24 -5.36 16.15
N TYR A 31 -3.54 -5.15 15.99
CA TYR A 31 -4.17 -3.84 16.04
C TYR A 31 -4.83 -3.67 17.41
N GLU A 32 -4.58 -2.54 18.08
CA GLU A 32 -5.19 -2.21 19.37
C GLU A 32 -6.21 -1.07 19.21
N TYR A 33 -7.45 -1.32 19.65
CA TYR A 33 -8.51 -0.32 19.62
C TYR A 33 -9.41 -0.45 20.86
N GLN A 34 -9.63 0.67 21.56
CA GLN A 34 -10.44 0.73 22.79
C GLN A 34 -10.04 -0.33 23.85
N GLY A 35 -8.74 -0.60 23.98
CA GLY A 35 -8.21 -1.59 24.92
C GLY A 35 -8.42 -3.06 24.50
N GLN A 36 -8.97 -3.31 23.31
CA GLN A 36 -9.06 -4.65 22.73
C GLN A 36 -7.97 -4.88 21.68
N ARG A 37 -7.45 -6.10 21.66
CA ARG A 37 -6.46 -6.59 20.69
C ARG A 37 -7.15 -7.36 19.57
N TYR A 38 -6.82 -7.00 18.34
CA TYR A 38 -7.29 -7.62 17.11
C TYR A 38 -6.08 -8.15 16.35
N PRO A 39 -5.74 -9.44 16.52
CA PRO A 39 -4.69 -10.08 15.74
C PRO A 39 -5.10 -10.16 14.27
N TYR A 40 -4.12 -9.99 13.38
CA TYR A 40 -4.31 -10.16 11.94
C TYR A 40 -3.03 -10.68 11.28
N THR A 41 -3.21 -11.43 10.20
CA THR A 41 -2.14 -11.90 9.33
C THR A 41 -2.07 -11.02 8.09
N VAL A 42 -0.87 -10.84 7.55
CA VAL A 42 -0.66 -10.24 6.24
C VAL A 42 0.09 -11.21 5.34
N GLU A 43 -0.46 -11.45 4.15
CA GLU A 43 0.13 -12.28 3.13
C GLU A 43 0.37 -11.48 1.85
N GLN A 44 1.57 -11.59 1.28
CA GLN A 44 1.88 -10.95 0.01
C GLN A 44 1.36 -11.79 -1.17
N THR A 45 0.39 -11.26 -1.90
CA THR A 45 -0.20 -11.87 -3.10
C THR A 45 0.21 -11.08 -4.33
N GLY A 46 1.35 -11.43 -4.93
CA GLY A 46 1.92 -10.71 -6.07
C GLY A 46 2.41 -9.32 -5.68
N GLU A 47 1.84 -8.27 -6.28
CA GLU A 47 2.14 -6.86 -5.94
C GLU A 47 1.25 -6.29 -4.83
N ASN A 48 0.23 -7.05 -4.39
CA ASN A 48 -0.72 -6.63 -3.36
C ASN A 48 -0.48 -7.39 -2.05
N HIS A 49 -0.99 -6.84 -0.96
CA HIS A 49 -1.00 -7.52 0.33
C HIS A 49 -2.43 -7.81 0.76
N THR A 50 -2.72 -9.07 1.06
CA THR A 50 -3.98 -9.50 1.64
C THR A 50 -3.82 -9.50 3.15
N PHE A 51 -4.82 -9.02 3.88
CA PHE A 51 -4.84 -9.09 5.33
C PHE A 51 -6.10 -9.80 5.81
N GLU A 52 -5.97 -10.52 6.91
CA GLU A 52 -7.08 -11.22 7.55
C GLU A 52 -7.02 -11.02 9.06
N PHE A 53 -8.07 -10.42 9.61
CA PHE A 53 -8.28 -10.29 11.05
C PHE A 53 -9.07 -11.48 11.56
N GLU A 54 -8.62 -12.04 12.69
CA GLU A 54 -9.32 -13.12 13.39
C GLU A 54 -10.71 -12.68 13.87
N ARG A 55 -10.85 -11.39 14.22
CA ARG A 55 -12.06 -10.79 14.75
C ARG A 55 -12.34 -9.43 14.13
N ASN A 56 -13.61 -9.16 13.84
CA ASN A 56 -14.06 -7.87 13.35
C ASN A 56 -13.69 -6.72 14.32
N PRO A 57 -12.92 -5.70 13.88
CA PRO A 57 -12.46 -4.59 14.71
C PRO A 57 -13.55 -3.54 15.03
N GLY A 58 -14.82 -3.86 14.77
CA GLY A 58 -15.98 -3.13 15.27
C GLY A 58 -16.78 -2.37 14.19
N PRO A 59 -17.40 -1.23 14.53
CA PRO A 59 -18.19 -0.46 13.58
C PRO A 59 -17.30 0.14 12.48
N GLU A 60 -17.90 0.73 11.44
CA GLU A 60 -17.20 1.27 10.27
C GLU A 60 -16.00 2.17 10.61
N SER A 61 -16.13 3.00 11.65
CA SER A 61 -15.05 3.85 12.15
C SER A 61 -13.85 3.07 12.69
N GLY A 62 -14.09 1.93 13.34
CA GLY A 62 -13.07 1.00 13.83
C GLY A 62 -12.41 0.23 12.68
N ARG A 63 -13.21 -0.27 11.73
CA ARG A 63 -12.72 -0.93 10.50
C ARG A 63 -11.84 0.00 9.65
N ARG A 64 -12.21 1.27 9.55
CA ARG A 64 -11.42 2.30 8.85
C ARG A 64 -10.05 2.53 9.51
N ARG A 65 -10.02 2.63 10.85
CA ARG A 65 -8.75 2.77 11.59
C ARG A 65 -7.91 1.50 11.52
N ALA A 66 -8.53 0.33 11.53
CA ALA A 66 -7.85 -0.94 11.33
C ALA A 66 -7.19 -1.00 9.93
N ALA A 67 -7.89 -0.62 8.86
CA ALA A 67 -7.29 -0.52 7.53
C ALA A 67 -6.11 0.46 7.50
N MET A 68 -6.26 1.64 8.12
CA MET A 68 -5.17 2.61 8.24
C MET A 68 -3.93 1.98 8.88
N HIS A 69 -4.13 1.26 9.99
CA HIS A 69 -3.04 0.58 10.68
C HIS A 69 -2.37 -0.48 9.81
N VAL A 70 -3.14 -1.26 9.03
CA VAL A 70 -2.60 -2.22 8.07
C VAL A 70 -1.72 -1.53 7.02
N PHE A 71 -2.10 -0.37 6.50
CA PHE A 71 -1.23 0.34 5.55
C PHE A 71 0.08 0.79 6.17
N GLN A 72 0.00 1.33 7.37
CA GLN A 72 1.17 1.82 8.09
C GLN A 72 2.12 0.67 8.42
N SER A 73 1.61 -0.51 8.80
CA SER A 73 2.44 -1.68 9.06
C SER A 73 3.05 -2.26 7.79
N VAL A 74 2.28 -2.41 6.73
CA VAL A 74 2.72 -3.04 5.47
C VAL A 74 3.69 -2.17 4.68
N TYR A 75 3.41 -0.87 4.57
CA TYR A 75 4.18 0.04 3.71
C TYR A 75 5.13 0.96 4.48
N GLY A 76 5.04 1.01 5.81
CA GLY A 76 5.87 1.88 6.65
C GLY A 76 5.62 3.38 6.44
N ASP A 77 4.47 3.75 5.87
CA ASP A 77 4.15 5.14 5.54
C ASP A 77 3.16 5.74 6.55
N TYR A 78 3.67 6.66 7.37
CA TYR A 78 2.91 7.39 8.38
C TYR A 78 2.46 8.79 7.93
N SER A 79 2.71 9.18 6.67
CA SER A 79 2.25 10.45 6.10
C SER A 79 0.73 10.48 5.88
N ILE A 80 0.10 9.30 5.92
CA ILE A 80 -1.33 9.11 5.65
C ILE A 80 -2.17 9.79 6.73
N LYS A 81 -3.01 10.76 6.33
CA LYS A 81 -3.88 11.49 7.25
C LYS A 81 -5.18 10.74 7.52
N PRO A 82 -5.58 10.52 8.79
CA PRO A 82 -6.79 9.76 9.15
C PRO A 82 -8.12 10.41 8.74
N GLY A 83 -8.10 11.68 8.33
CA GLY A 83 -9.30 12.40 7.87
C GLY A 83 -9.51 12.41 6.35
N TYR A 84 -8.54 11.99 5.55
CA TYR A 84 -8.64 12.01 4.08
C TYR A 84 -8.98 10.61 3.59
N VAL A 85 -10.27 10.29 3.59
CA VAL A 85 -10.77 8.96 3.23
C VAL A 85 -11.97 9.09 2.32
N ASP A 86 -11.78 8.76 1.06
CA ASP A 86 -12.89 8.55 0.13
C ASP A 86 -13.27 7.08 0.18
N ALA A 87 -14.54 6.81 0.52
CA ALA A 87 -15.12 5.49 0.53
C ALA A 87 -15.97 5.29 -0.74
N PHE A 88 -15.76 4.18 -1.44
CA PHE A 88 -16.56 3.83 -2.60
C PHE A 88 -16.77 2.31 -2.70
N MET A 89 -17.87 1.91 -3.31
CA MET A 89 -18.12 0.51 -3.62
C MET A 89 -17.60 0.17 -5.02
N LYS A 90 -16.81 -0.89 -5.13
CA LYS A 90 -16.41 -1.46 -6.44
C LYS A 90 -16.60 -2.96 -6.39
N GLU A 91 -17.35 -3.52 -7.33
CA GLU A 91 -17.58 -4.98 -7.45
C GLU A 91 -18.15 -5.59 -6.14
N GLY A 92 -18.96 -4.81 -5.41
CA GLY A 92 -19.52 -5.19 -4.11
C GLY A 92 -18.56 -5.02 -2.92
N ALA A 93 -17.27 -4.79 -3.16
CA ALA A 93 -16.30 -4.51 -2.10
C ALA A 93 -16.35 -3.04 -1.68
N MET A 94 -16.37 -2.79 -0.36
CA MET A 94 -16.21 -1.45 0.19
C MET A 94 -14.73 -1.10 0.16
N CYS A 95 -14.37 -0.09 -0.61
CA CYS A 95 -12.99 0.35 -0.76
C CYS A 95 -12.80 1.72 -0.12
N PHE A 96 -11.66 1.89 0.54
CA PHE A 96 -11.21 3.13 1.14
C PHE A 96 -9.91 3.54 0.49
N VAL A 97 -9.82 4.79 0.06
CA VAL A 97 -8.60 5.38 -0.50
C VAL A 97 -8.04 6.39 0.48
N PHE A 98 -6.73 6.33 0.63
CA PHE A 98 -5.97 7.20 1.50
C PHE A 98 -4.81 7.79 0.71
N ASP A 99 -4.74 9.12 0.66
CA ASP A 99 -3.63 9.80 0.00
C ASP A 99 -2.48 10.04 0.99
N GLY A 100 -1.33 9.44 0.70
CA GLY A 100 -0.05 9.83 1.27
C GLY A 100 0.68 10.82 0.35
N ASP A 101 1.90 11.21 0.74
CA ASP A 101 2.72 12.09 -0.08
C ASP A 101 3.14 11.38 -1.38
N LEU A 102 3.86 10.26 -1.28
CA LEU A 102 4.43 9.61 -2.47
C LEU A 102 3.46 8.64 -3.16
N TYR A 103 2.54 8.05 -2.41
CA TYR A 103 1.63 7.01 -2.87
C TYR A 103 0.21 7.27 -2.39
N SER A 104 -0.76 6.89 -3.23
CA SER A 104 -2.15 6.71 -2.85
C SER A 104 -2.37 5.24 -2.51
N TYR A 105 -2.93 5.00 -1.34
CA TYR A 105 -3.17 3.69 -0.78
C TYR A 105 -4.64 3.32 -0.90
N ARG A 106 -4.94 2.08 -1.26
CA ARG A 106 -6.31 1.59 -1.42
C ARG A 106 -6.51 0.27 -0.69
N ALA A 107 -7.54 0.23 0.15
CA ALA A 107 -7.94 -0.93 0.93
C ALA A 107 -9.32 -1.30 0.46
N CYS A 108 -9.51 -2.54 0.05
CA CYS A 108 -10.82 -3.05 -0.33
C CYS A 108 -11.21 -4.21 0.55
N PHE A 109 -12.44 -4.13 1.06
CA PHE A 109 -13.06 -5.12 1.91
C PHE A 109 -14.12 -5.85 1.12
N LEU A 110 -14.08 -7.18 1.10
CA LEU A 110 -15.02 -7.94 0.30
C LEU A 110 -16.47 -7.85 0.83
N PRO A 111 -17.48 -7.91 -0.07
CA PRO A 111 -18.89 -7.69 0.27
C PRO A 111 -19.43 -8.60 1.38
N ASN A 112 -18.94 -9.84 1.45
CA ASN A 112 -19.50 -10.87 2.33
C ASN A 112 -19.10 -10.69 3.81
N ASP A 113 -18.20 -9.74 4.08
CA ASP A 113 -17.62 -9.46 5.39
C ASP A 113 -18.16 -8.18 6.05
N PHE A 114 -19.03 -7.45 5.35
CA PHE A 114 -19.76 -6.34 5.93
C PHE A 114 -21.01 -6.77 6.73
N SER A 115 -21.34 -8.07 6.74
CA SER A 115 -22.40 -8.60 7.59
C SER A 115 -21.95 -8.65 9.05
N ALA A 116 -22.79 -8.15 9.97
CA ALA A 116 -22.52 -8.17 11.42
C ALA A 116 -22.39 -9.59 12.02
N ALA A 117 -22.64 -10.63 11.23
CA ALA A 117 -22.74 -12.03 11.65
C ALA A 117 -21.44 -12.83 11.46
N ARG A 118 -20.45 -12.34 10.70
CA ARG A 118 -19.17 -13.05 10.54
C ARG A 118 -18.10 -12.52 11.50
N HIS A 119 -17.36 -13.46 12.07
CA HIS A 119 -16.26 -13.18 13.00
C HIS A 119 -15.00 -12.70 12.28
N GLN A 120 -14.74 -13.21 11.07
CA GLN A 120 -13.55 -12.91 10.28
C GLN A 120 -13.73 -11.65 9.42
N PHE A 121 -12.64 -10.90 9.26
CA PHE A 121 -12.60 -9.66 8.49
C PHE A 121 -11.35 -9.65 7.63
N TRP A 122 -11.50 -9.80 6.31
CA TRP A 122 -10.38 -9.83 5.37
C TRP A 122 -10.52 -8.79 4.26
N GLY A 123 -9.40 -8.47 3.65
CA GLY A 123 -9.34 -7.53 2.54
C GLY A 123 -7.98 -7.49 1.90
N PHE A 124 -7.82 -6.60 0.93
CA PHE A 124 -6.53 -6.39 0.27
C PHE A 124 -6.16 -4.92 0.31
N VAL A 125 -4.87 -4.66 0.49
CA VAL A 125 -4.25 -3.35 0.38
C VAL A 125 -3.34 -3.30 -0.83
N SER A 126 -3.43 -2.19 -1.54
CA SER A 126 -2.61 -1.87 -2.71
C SER A 126 -2.10 -0.44 -2.58
N ARG A 127 -0.98 -0.14 -3.24
CA ARG A 127 -0.45 1.22 -3.36
C ARG A 127 -0.26 1.58 -4.82
N VAL A 128 -0.50 2.84 -5.16
CA VAL A 128 -0.33 3.40 -6.49
C VAL A 128 0.46 4.71 -6.34
N PRO A 129 1.41 5.05 -7.23
CA PRO A 129 2.12 6.32 -7.16
C PRO A 129 1.17 7.52 -7.16
N ASN A 130 1.37 8.47 -6.25
CA ASN A 130 0.55 9.68 -6.17
C ASN A 130 0.98 10.69 -7.23
N VAL A 131 0.43 10.54 -8.45
CA VAL A 131 0.72 11.42 -9.58
C VAL A 131 0.35 12.88 -9.27
N LYS A 132 -0.73 13.10 -8.51
CA LYS A 132 -1.17 14.45 -8.11
C LYS A 132 -0.14 15.14 -7.24
N TRP A 133 0.44 14.43 -6.27
CA TRP A 133 1.52 14.98 -5.45
C TRP A 133 2.77 15.27 -6.27
N PHE A 134 3.16 14.35 -7.16
CA PHE A 134 4.32 14.55 -8.03
C PHE A 134 4.17 15.79 -8.93
N LEU A 135 3.02 15.92 -9.61
CA LEU A 135 2.72 17.07 -10.45
C LEU A 135 2.70 18.39 -9.66
N THR A 136 2.03 18.41 -8.50
CA THR A 136 1.87 19.66 -7.73
C THR A 136 3.14 20.09 -7.02
N ARG A 137 3.98 19.15 -6.59
CA ARG A 137 5.15 19.44 -5.74
C ARG A 137 6.47 19.49 -6.50
N GLN A 138 6.61 18.78 -7.62
CA GLN A 138 7.81 18.81 -8.46
C GLN A 138 7.63 19.67 -9.72
N ILE A 139 6.53 19.49 -10.44
CA ILE A 139 6.31 20.21 -11.71
C ILE A 139 5.72 21.61 -11.49
N GLY A 140 4.80 21.74 -10.52
CA GLY A 140 4.14 23.01 -10.19
C GLY A 140 5.10 24.17 -9.94
N PRO A 141 6.09 24.05 -9.03
CA PRO A 141 7.07 25.11 -8.79
C PRO A 141 7.92 25.44 -10.02
N GLY A 142 8.26 24.43 -10.83
CA GLY A 142 8.99 24.63 -12.08
C GLY A 142 8.19 25.46 -13.09
N LEU A 143 6.91 25.14 -13.29
CA LEU A 143 6.01 25.90 -14.15
C LEU A 143 5.78 27.33 -13.64
N LEU A 144 5.67 27.51 -12.32
CA LEU A 144 5.58 28.83 -11.70
C LEU A 144 6.85 29.65 -11.93
N GLY A 145 8.03 29.07 -11.71
CA GLY A 145 9.31 29.73 -11.98
C GLY A 145 9.46 30.13 -13.45
N LEU A 146 9.08 29.23 -14.35
CA LEU A 146 9.10 29.48 -15.80
C LEU A 146 8.11 30.59 -16.17
N GLY A 147 6.89 30.56 -15.64
CA GLY A 147 5.91 31.64 -15.80
C GLY A 147 6.40 32.99 -15.30
N LEU A 148 7.06 33.03 -14.12
CA LEU A 148 7.65 34.25 -13.56
C LEU A 148 8.80 34.79 -14.41
N LEU A 149 9.65 33.91 -14.95
CA LEU A 149 10.73 34.30 -15.86
C LEU A 149 10.18 34.94 -17.14
N PHE A 150 9.22 34.31 -17.80
CA PHE A 150 8.60 34.88 -19.01
C PHE A 150 7.86 36.20 -18.71
N TRP A 151 7.20 36.29 -17.57
CA TRP A 151 6.55 37.53 -17.14
C TRP A 151 7.55 38.65 -16.85
N GLY A 152 8.68 38.35 -16.22
CA GLY A 152 9.76 39.29 -15.93
C GLY A 152 10.45 39.79 -17.22
N VAL A 153 10.83 38.88 -18.11
CA VAL A 153 11.47 39.20 -19.40
C VAL A 153 10.51 40.00 -20.30
N GLY A 154 9.23 39.60 -20.37
CA GLY A 154 8.20 40.31 -21.13
C GLY A 154 7.83 41.69 -20.59
N ARG A 155 8.16 42.00 -19.32
CA ARG A 155 8.06 43.36 -18.75
C ARG A 155 9.30 44.20 -19.02
N LEU A 156 10.50 43.60 -19.00
CA LEU A 156 11.74 44.30 -19.33
C LEU A 156 11.76 44.77 -20.79
N GLY A 157 11.32 43.91 -21.71
CA GLY A 157 11.24 44.24 -23.13
C GLY A 157 10.20 45.32 -23.49
N ARG A 158 9.19 45.55 -22.64
CA ARG A 158 8.18 46.61 -22.83
C ARG A 158 8.57 47.98 -22.26
N ARG A 159 9.63 48.06 -21.45
CA ARG A 159 10.13 49.33 -20.87
C ARG A 159 11.25 49.98 -21.68
N THR A 160 11.75 49.29 -22.69
CA THR A 160 12.91 49.70 -23.50
C THR A 160 12.58 49.92 -24.98
N GLY A 161 11.29 49.84 -25.35
CA GLY A 161 10.77 50.15 -26.68
C GLY A 161 9.90 51.39 -26.68
#